data_AF-A0A5C9EAA2-F1
#
_entry.id   AF-A0A5C9EAA2-F1
#
_cell.length_a   1.000
_cell.length_b   1.000
_cell.length_c   1.000
_cell.angle_alpha   90.00
_cell.angle_beta   90.00
_cell.angle_gamma   90.00
#
_symmetry.space_group_name_H-M   'P 1'
#
loop_
_entity.id
_entity.type
_entity.pdbx_description
1 polymer ?
#
loop_
_entity_poly.entity_id
_entity_poly.type
_entity_poly.pdbx_seq_one_letter_code
_entity_poly.pdbx_strand_id
1 'polypeptide(L)'
;MPREKWTDILPRYMTFLSHMRPILRETRRIIEGLDPDLLMDIEVLDKIREKEEKRSVRKVKALSEFSAMYRRNVYEIMKDFVIKYREKIPMIDIKDYIIDFLNESVEALVILQNITNPDQANLRDTYLYRLVKFIEEILLPRGNSILNIYNKLIEYTPDYYECQRHILKPHTHYREDLAHPDFFMIPGMNPTVYQIVNNITSLYNLDPSYGEYPEQEDYELPMILKNDVFLPYIDSIANAEEEAIENIAERLGLRIIDGIFLAPKDDFVDLLLEHNFLRENKQSDGKIRLIPQFSNETLILYYLSFVSRRRGFLSKELINWIAMNFAFLIYMGILNWKLSDENIFYAIFKDLQTNEKVLPYLMKLICFPNYLGLDKTKIRDSVQYRKEIFNFIGAQIDNLKDLIEAIGLYCEKVDKERKNK
;
A
#
# COMPACT_ATOMS: atom_id res chain seq x y z
N MET A 1 -9.48 12.01 -23.50
CA MET A 1 -10.60 11.18 -23.01
C MET A 1 -11.14 11.79 -21.72
N PRO A 2 -12.46 11.86 -21.50
CA PRO A 2 -13.02 12.33 -20.23
C PRO A 2 -12.53 11.42 -19.09
N ARG A 3 -12.14 12.01 -17.95
CA ARG A 3 -11.75 11.24 -16.74
C ARG A 3 -13.01 10.51 -16.24
N GLU A 4 -13.02 9.17 -16.25
CA GLU A 4 -14.10 8.38 -15.64
C GLU A 4 -14.23 8.76 -14.16
N LYS A 5 -15.43 9.17 -13.70
CA LYS A 5 -15.64 9.44 -12.28
C LYS A 5 -15.74 8.10 -11.54
N TRP A 6 -15.35 8.07 -10.26
CA TRP A 6 -15.50 6.86 -9.44
C TRP A 6 -16.96 6.38 -9.37
N THR A 7 -17.93 7.30 -9.43
CA THR A 7 -19.37 7.03 -9.52
C THR A 7 -19.76 6.26 -10.79
N ASP A 8 -18.97 6.34 -11.84
CA ASP A 8 -19.20 5.65 -13.12
C ASP A 8 -18.56 4.25 -13.11
N ILE A 9 -17.52 4.06 -12.29
CA ILE A 9 -16.72 2.83 -12.21
C ILE A 9 -17.28 1.87 -11.15
N LEU A 10 -17.67 2.41 -9.99
CA LEU A 10 -18.18 1.62 -8.87
C LEU A 10 -19.38 0.73 -9.25
N PRO A 11 -20.38 1.20 -10.03
CA PRO A 11 -21.46 0.34 -10.50
C PRO A 11 -20.98 -0.82 -11.37
N ARG A 12 -19.94 -0.63 -12.19
CA ARG A 12 -19.38 -1.71 -13.03
C ARG A 12 -18.73 -2.79 -12.18
N TYR A 13 -18.00 -2.41 -11.13
CA TYR A 13 -17.38 -3.35 -10.21
C TYR A 13 -18.39 -4.08 -9.33
N MET A 14 -19.39 -3.36 -8.81
CA MET A 14 -20.51 -3.99 -8.11
C MET A 14 -21.29 -4.93 -9.04
N THR A 15 -21.40 -4.59 -10.32
CA THR A 15 -21.96 -5.50 -11.35
C THR A 15 -21.10 -6.75 -11.47
N PHE A 16 -19.79 -6.65 -11.64
CA PHE A 16 -18.88 -7.81 -11.66
C PHE A 16 -19.08 -8.73 -10.45
N LEU A 17 -18.97 -8.19 -9.22
CA LEU A 17 -19.14 -8.98 -8.00
C LEU A 17 -20.54 -9.61 -7.89
N SER A 18 -21.57 -8.84 -8.26
CA SER A 18 -22.97 -9.32 -8.21
C SER A 18 -23.28 -10.40 -9.26
N HIS A 19 -22.50 -10.49 -10.34
CA HIS A 19 -22.66 -11.50 -11.39
C HIS A 19 -21.80 -12.73 -11.14
N MET A 20 -20.53 -12.56 -10.74
CA MET A 20 -19.62 -13.67 -10.47
C MET A 20 -20.07 -14.54 -9.30
N ARG A 21 -20.53 -13.92 -8.21
CA ARG A 21 -20.91 -14.67 -7.00
C ARG A 21 -22.06 -15.66 -7.25
N PRO A 22 -23.18 -15.29 -7.90
CA PRO A 22 -24.21 -16.25 -8.30
C PRO A 22 -23.69 -17.34 -9.23
N ILE A 23 -22.84 -17.01 -10.21
CA ILE A 23 -22.29 -17.97 -11.15
C ILE A 23 -21.49 -19.05 -10.40
N LEU A 24 -20.55 -18.66 -9.53
CA LEU A 24 -19.76 -19.64 -8.78
C LEU A 24 -20.62 -20.49 -7.83
N ARG A 25 -21.64 -19.89 -7.20
CA ARG A 25 -22.61 -20.63 -6.35
C ARG A 25 -23.45 -21.63 -7.13
N GLU A 26 -23.92 -21.25 -8.32
CA GLU A 26 -24.70 -22.10 -9.21
C GLU A 26 -23.84 -23.25 -9.75
N THR A 27 -22.63 -22.95 -10.24
CA THR A 27 -21.65 -23.95 -10.66
C THR A 27 -21.39 -24.93 -9.52
N ARG A 28 -21.11 -24.45 -8.31
CA ARG A 28 -20.88 -25.32 -7.15
C ARG A 28 -22.03 -26.30 -6.93
N ARG A 29 -23.28 -25.82 -6.91
CA ARG A 29 -24.47 -26.67 -6.73
C ARG A 29 -24.62 -27.72 -7.83
N ILE A 30 -24.31 -27.36 -9.07
CA ILE A 30 -24.36 -28.29 -10.20
C ILE A 30 -23.32 -29.39 -10.04
N ILE A 31 -22.10 -29.02 -9.65
CA ILE A 31 -20.98 -29.95 -9.49
C ILE A 31 -21.15 -30.84 -8.25
N GLU A 32 -21.63 -30.29 -7.12
CA GLU A 32 -22.02 -31.05 -5.92
C GLU A 32 -22.98 -32.20 -6.30
N GLY A 33 -23.97 -31.92 -7.16
CA GLY A 33 -24.97 -32.89 -7.61
C GLY A 33 -24.55 -33.79 -8.78
N LEU A 34 -23.35 -33.63 -9.33
CA LEU A 34 -22.85 -34.41 -10.46
C LEU A 34 -22.05 -35.63 -9.97
N ASP A 35 -22.27 -36.81 -10.54
CA ASP A 35 -21.44 -37.96 -10.19
C ASP A 35 -19.96 -37.72 -10.59
N PRO A 36 -18.97 -38.16 -9.78
CA PRO A 36 -17.55 -37.94 -10.07
C PRO A 36 -17.14 -38.45 -11.45
N ASP A 37 -17.68 -39.58 -11.90
CA ASP A 37 -17.38 -40.14 -13.23
C ASP A 37 -17.85 -39.21 -14.37
N LEU A 38 -19.02 -38.57 -14.19
CA LEU A 38 -19.57 -37.63 -15.16
C LEU A 38 -18.81 -36.30 -15.17
N LEU A 39 -18.19 -35.91 -14.06
CA LEU A 39 -17.31 -34.75 -13.99
C LEU A 39 -16.01 -34.93 -14.80
N MET A 40 -15.53 -36.17 -14.90
CA MET A 40 -14.31 -36.48 -15.68
C MET A 40 -14.56 -36.48 -17.18
N ASP A 41 -15.82 -36.60 -17.61
CA ASP A 41 -16.21 -36.52 -19.01
C ASP A 41 -16.29 -35.06 -19.48
N ILE A 42 -15.31 -34.69 -20.30
CA ILE A 42 -15.19 -33.35 -20.88
C ILE A 42 -16.42 -32.99 -21.72
N GLU A 43 -17.02 -33.96 -22.43
CA GLU A 43 -18.21 -33.70 -23.24
C GLU A 43 -19.43 -33.39 -22.36
N VAL A 44 -19.53 -34.04 -21.20
CA VAL A 44 -20.57 -33.74 -20.22
C VAL A 44 -20.37 -32.34 -19.65
N LEU A 45 -19.15 -31.96 -19.29
CA LEU A 45 -18.84 -30.60 -18.85
C LEU A 45 -19.13 -29.54 -19.92
N ASP A 46 -18.80 -29.81 -21.18
CA ASP A 46 -19.07 -28.90 -22.30
C ASP A 46 -20.59 -28.74 -22.52
N LYS A 47 -21.37 -29.82 -22.42
CA LYS A 47 -22.84 -29.76 -22.48
C LYS A 47 -23.45 -28.96 -21.34
N ILE A 48 -22.93 -29.12 -20.12
CA ILE A 48 -23.36 -28.33 -18.95
C ILE A 48 -23.03 -26.86 -19.17
N ARG A 49 -21.78 -26.56 -19.58
CA ARG A 49 -21.33 -25.19 -19.88
C ARG A 49 -22.23 -24.51 -20.91
N GLU A 50 -22.50 -25.16 -22.06
CA GLU A 50 -23.36 -24.60 -23.11
C GLU A 50 -24.79 -24.33 -22.62
N LYS A 51 -25.33 -25.19 -21.76
CA LYS A 51 -26.64 -24.99 -21.14
C LYS A 51 -26.64 -23.80 -20.18
N GLU A 52 -25.59 -23.66 -19.37
CA GLU A 52 -25.45 -22.54 -18.44
C GLU A 52 -25.19 -21.21 -19.17
N GLU A 53 -24.43 -21.19 -20.26
CA GLU A 53 -24.24 -19.98 -21.09
C GLU A 53 -25.57 -19.46 -21.66
N LYS A 54 -26.49 -20.36 -22.02
CA LYS A 54 -27.83 -20.03 -22.54
C LYS A 54 -28.83 -19.60 -21.47
N ARG A 55 -28.54 -19.79 -20.17
CA ARG A 55 -29.44 -19.36 -19.08
C ARG A 55 -29.46 -17.83 -18.96
N SER A 56 -30.56 -17.20 -19.36
CA SER A 56 -30.74 -15.76 -19.17
C SER A 56 -31.00 -15.42 -17.70
N VAL A 57 -30.14 -14.59 -17.09
CA VAL A 57 -30.36 -14.12 -15.71
C VAL A 57 -31.18 -12.82 -15.70
N ARG A 58 -31.21 -12.01 -16.78
CA ARG A 58 -31.95 -10.73 -16.88
C ARG A 58 -32.34 -10.34 -18.32
N LYS A 59 -33.35 -9.46 -18.45
CA LYS A 59 -33.93 -8.92 -19.71
C LYS A 59 -33.00 -8.05 -20.58
N VAL A 60 -31.75 -7.80 -20.18
CA VAL A 60 -30.83 -6.89 -20.90
C VAL A 60 -29.72 -7.69 -21.58
N LYS A 61 -29.67 -7.63 -22.92
CA LYS A 61 -28.80 -8.45 -23.78
C LYS A 61 -27.29 -8.33 -23.47
N ALA A 62 -26.81 -7.12 -23.16
CA ALA A 62 -25.40 -6.92 -22.80
C ALA A 62 -25.02 -7.65 -21.49
N LEU A 63 -25.90 -7.66 -20.49
CA LEU A 63 -25.64 -8.34 -19.20
C LEU A 63 -25.68 -9.87 -19.33
N SER A 64 -26.45 -10.41 -20.28
CA SER A 64 -26.43 -11.85 -20.57
C SER A 64 -25.13 -12.29 -21.25
N GLU A 65 -24.58 -11.48 -22.14
CA GLU A 65 -23.30 -11.76 -22.82
C GLU A 65 -22.13 -11.80 -21.82
N PHE A 66 -22.05 -10.84 -20.89
CA PHE A 66 -21.05 -10.88 -19.81
C PHE A 66 -21.20 -12.11 -18.92
N SER A 67 -22.43 -12.46 -18.53
CA SER A 67 -22.67 -13.64 -17.68
C SER A 67 -22.28 -14.95 -18.36
N ALA A 68 -22.54 -15.07 -19.67
CA ALA A 68 -22.10 -16.20 -20.47
C ALA A 68 -20.58 -16.28 -20.56
N MET A 69 -19.89 -15.16 -20.79
CA MET A 69 -18.42 -15.11 -20.80
C MET A 69 -17.82 -15.58 -19.47
N TYR A 70 -18.35 -15.12 -18.33
CA TYR A 70 -17.87 -15.55 -17.02
C TYR A 70 -18.11 -17.03 -16.74
N ARG A 71 -19.30 -17.55 -17.10
CA ARG A 71 -19.59 -18.98 -16.99
C ARG A 71 -18.62 -19.81 -17.82
N ARG A 72 -18.40 -19.42 -19.07
CA ARG A 72 -17.42 -20.06 -19.95
C ARG A 72 -16.07 -20.16 -19.26
N ASN A 73 -15.54 -19.03 -18.77
CA ASN A 73 -14.24 -18.99 -18.11
C ASN A 73 -14.14 -19.94 -16.91
N VAL A 74 -15.17 -19.98 -16.05
CA VAL A 74 -15.20 -20.88 -14.88
C VAL A 74 -15.13 -22.35 -15.30
N TYR A 75 -15.91 -22.76 -16.30
CA TYR A 75 -15.91 -24.14 -16.78
C TYR A 75 -14.61 -24.53 -17.51
N GLU A 76 -13.99 -23.62 -18.26
CA GLU A 76 -12.68 -23.87 -18.88
C GLU A 76 -11.59 -24.09 -17.81
N ILE A 77 -11.56 -23.26 -16.76
CA ILE A 77 -10.61 -23.43 -15.63
C ILE A 77 -10.78 -24.82 -14.98
N MET A 78 -12.03 -25.23 -14.74
CA MET A 78 -12.32 -26.54 -14.18
C MET A 78 -11.89 -27.68 -15.10
N LYS A 79 -12.18 -27.56 -16.40
CA LYS A 79 -11.81 -28.55 -17.41
C LYS A 79 -10.29 -28.72 -17.48
N ASP A 80 -9.54 -27.63 -17.46
CA ASP A 80 -8.07 -27.68 -17.44
C ASP A 80 -7.55 -28.39 -16.19
N PHE A 81 -8.16 -28.15 -15.02
CA PHE A 81 -7.82 -28.85 -13.78
C PHE A 81 -8.11 -30.35 -13.87
N VAL A 82 -9.31 -30.73 -14.33
CA VAL A 82 -9.69 -32.13 -14.53
C VAL A 82 -8.72 -32.84 -15.48
N ILE A 83 -8.42 -32.26 -16.64
CA ILE A 83 -7.48 -32.84 -17.61
C ILE A 83 -6.10 -33.06 -16.98
N LYS A 84 -5.62 -32.09 -16.19
CA LYS A 84 -4.30 -32.13 -15.58
C LYS A 84 -4.16 -33.17 -14.46
N TYR A 85 -5.24 -33.45 -13.73
CA TYR A 85 -5.19 -34.23 -12.48
C TYR A 85 -5.98 -35.55 -12.50
N ARG A 86 -6.86 -35.80 -13.49
CA ARG A 86 -7.67 -37.04 -13.59
C ARG A 86 -6.88 -38.35 -13.59
N GLU A 87 -5.60 -38.31 -13.97
CA GLU A 87 -4.70 -39.49 -13.97
C GLU A 87 -3.81 -39.54 -12.73
N LYS A 88 -3.83 -38.51 -11.87
CA LYS A 88 -2.89 -38.33 -10.76
C LYS A 88 -3.54 -38.51 -9.39
N ILE A 89 -4.80 -38.15 -9.25
CA ILE A 89 -5.55 -38.24 -7.99
C ILE A 89 -6.95 -38.84 -8.23
N PRO A 90 -7.56 -39.46 -7.20
CA PRO A 90 -8.90 -40.01 -7.26
C PRO A 90 -9.94 -39.01 -7.76
N MET A 91 -10.95 -39.52 -8.49
CA MET A 91 -11.99 -38.68 -9.10
C MET A 91 -12.83 -37.93 -8.05
N ILE A 92 -13.07 -38.59 -6.90
CA ILE A 92 -13.79 -37.97 -5.78
C ILE A 92 -13.02 -36.78 -5.22
N ASP A 93 -11.69 -36.91 -5.08
CA ASP A 93 -10.84 -35.83 -4.56
C ASP A 93 -10.83 -34.63 -5.53
N ILE A 94 -10.76 -34.86 -6.84
CA ILE A 94 -10.86 -33.79 -7.85
C ILE A 94 -12.19 -33.02 -7.71
N LYS A 95 -13.29 -33.75 -7.53
CA LYS A 95 -14.61 -33.15 -7.34
C LYS A 95 -14.63 -32.31 -6.05
N ASP A 96 -14.15 -32.86 -4.95
CA ASP A 96 -14.14 -32.19 -3.65
C ASP A 96 -13.26 -30.93 -3.70
N TYR A 97 -12.06 -31.01 -4.29
CA TYR A 97 -11.20 -29.85 -4.52
C TYR A 97 -11.91 -28.75 -5.32
N ILE A 98 -12.59 -29.09 -6.42
CA ILE A 98 -13.33 -28.09 -7.22
C ILE A 98 -14.42 -27.42 -6.38
N ILE A 99 -15.17 -28.21 -5.58
CA ILE A 99 -16.23 -27.69 -4.73
C ILE A 99 -15.66 -26.75 -3.66
N ASP A 100 -14.56 -27.13 -3.03
CA ASP A 100 -13.88 -26.32 -2.02
C ASP A 100 -13.30 -25.03 -2.63
N PHE A 101 -12.65 -25.11 -3.79
CA PHE A 101 -12.14 -23.93 -4.49
C PHE A 101 -13.26 -22.97 -4.91
N LEU A 102 -14.42 -23.48 -5.32
CA LEU A 102 -15.61 -22.67 -5.59
C LEU A 102 -16.15 -22.03 -4.30
N ASN A 103 -16.18 -22.75 -3.18
CA ASN A 103 -16.59 -22.24 -1.87
C ASN A 103 -15.70 -21.07 -1.43
N GLU A 104 -14.39 -21.28 -1.38
CA GLU A 104 -13.37 -20.27 -1.07
C GLU A 104 -13.55 -19.01 -1.94
N SER A 105 -13.71 -19.20 -3.26
CA SER A 105 -13.91 -18.11 -4.20
C SER A 105 -15.19 -17.31 -3.93
N VAL A 106 -16.29 -18.00 -3.57
CA VAL A 106 -17.54 -17.35 -3.18
C VAL A 106 -17.36 -16.53 -1.89
N GLU A 107 -16.63 -17.05 -0.91
CA GLU A 107 -16.35 -16.32 0.33
C GLU A 107 -15.48 -15.09 0.08
N ALA A 108 -14.42 -15.21 -0.72
CA ALA A 108 -13.57 -14.08 -1.11
C ALA A 108 -14.40 -12.96 -1.77
N LEU A 109 -15.27 -13.31 -2.74
CA LEU A 109 -16.15 -12.33 -3.39
C LEU A 109 -17.12 -11.65 -2.42
N VAL A 110 -17.59 -12.36 -1.39
CA VAL A 110 -18.45 -11.77 -0.34
C VAL A 110 -17.69 -10.70 0.45
N ILE A 111 -16.46 -10.99 0.87
CA ILE A 111 -15.65 -10.01 1.61
C ILE A 111 -15.32 -8.81 0.71
N LEU A 112 -14.93 -9.05 -0.55
CA LEU A 112 -14.66 -8.00 -1.53
C LEU A 112 -15.90 -7.10 -1.75
N GLN A 113 -17.09 -7.68 -1.81
CA GLN A 113 -18.35 -6.93 -1.92
C GLN A 113 -18.61 -6.07 -0.68
N ASN A 114 -18.27 -6.57 0.51
CA ASN A 114 -18.48 -5.85 1.77
C ASN A 114 -17.58 -4.61 1.92
N ILE A 115 -16.36 -4.66 1.38
CA ILE A 115 -15.43 -3.53 1.44
C ILE A 115 -15.69 -2.48 0.36
N THR A 116 -16.36 -2.82 -0.73
CA THR A 116 -16.66 -1.88 -1.82
C THR A 116 -18.09 -1.37 -1.84
N ASN A 117 -18.87 -1.62 -0.79
CA ASN A 117 -20.24 -1.11 -0.72
C ASN A 117 -20.27 0.35 -0.22
N PRO A 118 -20.70 1.33 -1.05
CA PRO A 118 -20.74 2.74 -0.69
C PRO A 118 -21.86 3.11 0.29
N ASP A 119 -22.88 2.26 0.50
CA ASP A 119 -24.10 2.58 1.27
C ASP A 119 -23.91 2.53 2.80
N GLN A 120 -22.68 2.71 3.27
CA GLN A 120 -22.40 2.68 4.70
C GLN A 120 -22.55 4.08 5.28
N ALA A 121 -23.77 4.37 5.77
CA ALA A 121 -24.14 5.63 6.43
C ALA A 121 -23.18 6.05 7.56
N ASN A 122 -22.41 5.11 8.12
CA ASN A 122 -21.27 5.38 9.00
C ASN A 122 -19.97 4.81 8.42
N LEU A 123 -19.19 5.66 7.74
CA LEU A 123 -17.86 5.31 7.19
C LEU A 123 -16.91 4.72 8.24
N ARG A 124 -17.04 5.07 9.52
CA ARG A 124 -16.13 4.63 10.59
C ARG A 124 -16.34 3.18 11.03
N ASP A 125 -17.53 2.63 10.82
CA ASP A 125 -17.87 1.25 11.19
C ASP A 125 -17.74 0.27 10.02
N THR A 126 -17.25 0.75 8.89
CA THR A 126 -17.11 -0.03 7.67
C THR A 126 -15.97 -1.02 7.81
N TYR A 127 -16.15 -2.20 7.20
CA TYR A 127 -15.10 -3.22 7.16
C TYR A 127 -13.83 -2.62 6.54
N LEU A 128 -13.98 -1.86 5.44
CA LEU A 128 -12.88 -1.20 4.77
C LEU A 128 -12.17 -0.18 5.67
N TYR A 129 -12.90 0.67 6.41
CA TYR A 129 -12.28 1.64 7.31
C TYR A 129 -11.50 0.97 8.44
N ARG A 130 -12.02 -0.13 9.01
CA ARG A 130 -11.28 -0.91 10.03
C ARG A 130 -9.96 -1.45 9.49
N LEU A 131 -9.95 -1.96 8.26
CA LEU A 131 -8.71 -2.42 7.61
C LEU A 131 -7.75 -1.27 7.34
N VAL A 132 -8.26 -0.14 6.82
CA VAL A 132 -7.43 1.04 6.58
C VAL A 132 -6.81 1.54 7.88
N LYS A 133 -7.55 1.53 8.99
CA LYS A 133 -7.03 1.95 10.29
C LYS A 133 -5.91 1.04 10.80
N PHE A 134 -6.09 -0.26 10.65
CA PHE A 134 -5.05 -1.23 10.97
C PHE A 134 -3.76 -0.97 10.18
N ILE A 135 -3.86 -0.74 8.86
CA ILE A 135 -2.68 -0.44 8.02
C ILE A 135 -2.09 0.94 8.35
N GLU A 136 -2.94 1.95 8.59
CA GLU A 136 -2.48 3.28 9.00
C GLU A 136 -1.67 3.19 10.30
N GLU A 137 -2.06 2.41 11.30
CA GLU A 137 -1.30 2.28 12.55
C GLU A 137 0.14 1.82 12.33
N ILE A 138 0.38 0.96 11.34
CA ILE A 138 1.69 0.36 11.03
C ILE A 138 2.52 1.24 10.08
N LEU A 139 1.91 1.70 8.98
CA LEU A 139 2.64 2.31 7.86
C LEU A 139 2.50 3.82 7.75
N LEU A 140 1.42 4.38 8.27
CA LEU A 140 1.15 5.81 8.16
C LEU A 140 0.26 6.21 9.34
N PRO A 141 0.80 6.34 10.57
CA PRO A 141 -0.02 6.60 11.73
C PRO A 141 -0.56 8.03 11.72
N ARG A 142 -1.65 8.29 12.46
CA ARG A 142 -2.15 9.65 12.71
C ARG A 142 -1.69 10.11 14.09
N GLY A 143 -1.31 11.38 14.20
CA GLY A 143 -0.89 12.01 15.44
C GLY A 143 -0.68 13.51 15.29
N ASN A 144 -0.64 14.21 16.43
CA ASN A 144 -0.49 15.68 16.46
C ASN A 144 0.98 16.11 16.60
N SER A 145 1.85 15.24 17.13
CA SER A 145 3.30 15.45 17.28
C SER A 145 4.10 14.42 16.46
N ILE A 146 5.29 14.81 16.00
CA ILE A 146 6.20 13.91 15.28
C ILE A 146 6.63 12.76 16.19
N LEU A 147 7.01 13.06 17.44
CA LEU A 147 7.38 12.07 18.44
C LEU A 147 6.31 10.97 18.63
N ASN A 148 5.04 11.34 18.79
CA ASN A 148 3.97 10.34 18.98
C ASN A 148 3.77 9.45 17.76
N ILE A 149 4.04 9.96 16.56
CA ILE A 149 3.94 9.19 15.32
C ILE A 149 5.16 8.29 15.18
N TYR A 150 6.34 8.82 15.47
CA TYR A 150 7.60 8.07 15.46
C TYR A 150 7.57 6.89 16.43
N ASN A 151 7.09 7.11 17.66
CA ASN A 151 6.98 6.07 18.68
C ASN A 151 6.04 4.93 18.25
N LYS A 152 5.00 5.23 17.46
CA LYS A 152 4.14 4.19 16.86
C LYS A 152 4.85 3.46 15.74
N LEU A 153 5.60 4.17 14.89
CA LEU A 153 6.30 3.56 13.79
C LEU A 153 7.41 2.62 14.26
N ILE A 154 8.21 3.06 15.25
CA ILE A 154 9.34 2.29 15.79
C ILE A 154 8.88 1.00 16.48
N GLU A 155 7.68 0.99 17.08
CA GLU A 155 7.06 -0.21 17.66
C GLU A 155 6.88 -1.33 16.61
N TYR A 156 6.54 -0.97 15.38
CA TYR A 156 6.32 -1.91 14.28
C TYR A 156 7.54 -2.12 13.37
N THR A 157 8.61 -1.35 13.55
CA THR A 157 9.82 -1.43 12.72
C THR A 157 10.47 -2.81 12.71
N PRO A 158 10.59 -3.56 13.82
CA PRO A 158 11.22 -4.88 13.80
C PRO A 158 10.64 -5.85 12.76
N ASP A 159 9.33 -5.78 12.53
CA ASP A 159 8.61 -6.67 11.62
C ASP A 159 8.31 -6.01 10.27
N TYR A 160 8.17 -4.67 10.22
CA TYR A 160 7.58 -3.97 9.07
C TYR A 160 8.44 -2.82 8.53
N TYR A 161 9.72 -2.73 8.89
CA TYR A 161 10.59 -1.65 8.39
C TYR A 161 10.62 -1.56 6.86
N GLU A 162 10.73 -2.67 6.14
CA GLU A 162 10.76 -2.65 4.68
C GLU A 162 9.43 -2.19 4.08
N CYS A 163 8.29 -2.52 4.71
CA CYS A 163 6.99 -1.96 4.34
C CYS A 163 6.94 -0.43 4.57
N GLN A 164 7.41 0.02 5.74
CA GLN A 164 7.46 1.44 6.12
C GLN A 164 8.36 2.23 5.15
N ARG A 165 9.50 1.66 4.75
CA ARG A 165 10.38 2.24 3.74
C ARG A 165 9.75 2.24 2.35
N HIS A 166 9.08 1.17 1.96
CA HIS A 166 8.45 1.03 0.65
C HIS A 166 7.36 2.08 0.41
N ILE A 167 6.57 2.42 1.44
CA ILE A 167 5.49 3.40 1.30
C ILE A 167 6.00 4.81 0.96
N LEU A 168 7.28 5.10 1.24
CA LEU A 168 7.93 6.36 0.92
C LEU A 168 8.62 6.38 -0.44
N LYS A 169 8.75 5.26 -1.16
CA LYS A 169 9.56 5.15 -2.38
C LYS A 169 8.70 5.00 -3.65
N PRO A 170 8.04 6.06 -4.15
CA PRO A 170 7.30 5.98 -5.40
C PRO A 170 8.28 5.70 -6.56
N HIS A 171 7.97 4.69 -7.39
CA HIS A 171 8.88 4.23 -8.44
C HIS A 171 8.97 5.18 -9.65
N THR A 172 8.08 6.16 -9.75
CA THR A 172 8.04 7.07 -10.89
C THR A 172 9.24 8.01 -10.85
N HIS A 173 10.23 7.79 -11.72
CA HIS A 173 11.29 8.74 -12.10
C HIS A 173 10.74 10.01 -12.79
N TYR A 174 9.49 10.37 -12.52
CA TYR A 174 8.93 11.60 -13.02
C TYR A 174 9.50 12.72 -12.18
N ARG A 175 10.27 13.58 -12.85
CA ARG A 175 10.78 14.90 -12.41
C ARG A 175 9.92 15.50 -11.30
N GLU A 176 10.17 15.10 -10.07
CA GLU A 176 10.12 16.05 -8.98
C GLU A 176 11.36 16.90 -9.22
N ASP A 177 11.23 17.83 -10.17
CA ASP A 177 12.19 18.90 -10.30
C ASP A 177 12.20 19.53 -8.92
N LEU A 178 13.32 19.40 -8.21
CA LEU A 178 13.60 20.18 -7.02
C LEU A 178 13.41 21.69 -7.29
N ALA A 179 13.39 22.08 -8.57
CA ALA A 179 13.10 23.40 -9.13
C ALA A 179 11.61 23.73 -9.40
N HIS A 180 10.63 22.88 -9.04
CA HIS A 180 9.22 23.20 -9.27
C HIS A 180 8.66 24.12 -8.16
N PRO A 181 8.14 25.33 -8.48
CA PRO A 181 7.84 26.39 -7.50
C PRO A 181 6.62 26.16 -6.57
N ASP A 182 6.06 24.94 -6.51
CA ASP A 182 5.03 24.58 -5.52
C ASP A 182 5.72 23.99 -4.28
N PHE A 183 6.47 24.85 -3.57
CA PHE A 183 7.35 24.57 -2.44
C PHE A 183 6.68 23.94 -1.19
N PHE A 184 5.35 23.90 -1.14
CA PHE A 184 4.59 23.29 -0.04
C PHE A 184 4.29 21.79 -0.21
N MET A 185 4.65 21.18 -1.35
CA MET A 185 4.37 19.76 -1.59
C MET A 185 5.47 18.85 -1.01
N ILE A 186 5.05 17.78 -0.32
CA ILE A 186 5.93 16.78 0.28
C ILE A 186 6.03 15.58 -0.67
N PRO A 187 7.19 15.39 -1.31
CA PRO A 187 7.42 14.29 -2.25
C PRO A 187 7.63 12.95 -1.54
N GLY A 188 7.71 11.89 -2.35
CA GLY A 188 8.33 10.64 -1.88
C GLY A 188 9.86 10.71 -1.86
N MET A 189 10.50 9.71 -1.30
CA MET A 189 11.94 9.52 -1.38
C MET A 189 12.33 8.95 -2.74
N ASN A 190 12.88 9.81 -3.60
CA ASN A 190 13.56 9.38 -4.81
C ASN A 190 14.95 8.78 -4.47
N PRO A 191 15.66 8.15 -5.44
CA PRO A 191 16.98 7.59 -5.20
C PRO A 191 18.01 8.61 -4.68
N THR A 192 17.94 9.86 -5.16
CA THR A 192 18.81 10.95 -4.73
C THR A 192 18.61 11.30 -3.26
N VAL A 193 17.36 11.44 -2.80
CA VAL A 193 17.03 11.69 -1.38
C VAL A 193 17.51 10.52 -0.52
N TYR A 194 17.37 9.27 -0.99
CA TYR A 194 17.89 8.11 -0.27
C TYR A 194 19.42 8.13 -0.16
N GLN A 195 20.13 8.57 -1.20
CA GLN A 195 21.59 8.77 -1.15
C GLN A 195 21.98 9.89 -0.19
N ILE A 196 21.24 10.99 -0.17
CA ILE A 196 21.42 12.08 0.80
C ILE A 196 21.26 11.55 2.24
N VAL A 197 20.23 10.74 2.51
CA VAL A 197 20.05 10.09 3.82
C VAL A 197 21.26 9.23 4.19
N ASN A 198 21.77 8.41 3.26
CA ASN A 198 22.96 7.59 3.51
C ASN A 198 24.18 8.44 3.88
N ASN A 199 24.41 9.53 3.14
CA ASN A 199 25.54 10.42 3.38
C ASN A 199 25.42 11.13 4.72
N ILE A 200 24.23 11.63 5.06
CA ILE A 200 23.95 12.23 6.37
C ILE A 200 24.29 11.23 7.47
N THR A 201 23.69 10.04 7.46
CA THR A 201 23.94 8.99 8.45
C THR A 201 25.43 8.67 8.58
N SER A 202 26.12 8.53 7.44
CA SER A 202 27.54 8.20 7.42
C SER A 202 28.40 9.31 8.02
N LEU A 203 28.19 10.57 7.61
CA LEU A 203 28.99 11.70 8.08
C LEU A 203 28.77 11.97 9.57
N TYR A 204 27.53 11.89 10.04
CA TYR A 204 27.23 12.04 11.47
C TYR A 204 27.95 10.97 12.30
N ASN A 205 27.94 9.71 11.87
CA ASN A 205 28.56 8.63 12.66
C ASN A 205 30.08 8.57 12.56
N LEU A 206 30.68 9.00 11.43
CA LEU A 206 32.12 8.85 11.18
C LEU A 206 32.95 10.06 11.60
N ASP A 207 32.50 11.27 11.23
CA ASP A 207 33.29 12.48 11.42
C ASP A 207 32.41 13.74 11.59
N PRO A 208 31.58 13.80 12.65
CA PRO A 208 30.80 14.99 12.94
C PRO A 208 31.72 16.08 13.53
N SER A 209 31.54 17.31 13.05
CA SER A 209 31.97 18.49 13.79
C SER A 209 31.04 18.73 14.99
N TYR A 210 31.46 19.50 15.98
CA TYR A 210 30.64 19.85 17.13
C TYR A 210 30.56 21.36 17.30
N GLY A 211 29.35 21.88 17.45
CA GLY A 211 29.08 23.30 17.66
C GLY A 211 28.10 23.52 18.80
N GLU A 212 27.93 24.78 19.22
CA GLU A 212 27.03 25.13 20.32
C GLU A 212 25.58 24.76 20.02
N TYR A 213 24.86 24.24 21.01
CA TYR A 213 23.42 24.01 20.92
C TYR A 213 22.66 25.31 21.26
N PRO A 214 21.98 25.96 20.30
CA PRO A 214 21.30 27.23 20.57
C PRO A 214 20.23 27.17 21.66
N GLU A 215 19.58 26.02 21.84
CA GLU A 215 18.47 25.84 22.77
C GLU A 215 18.89 25.40 24.18
N GLN A 216 20.11 24.85 24.35
CA GLN A 216 20.60 24.38 25.65
C GLN A 216 22.04 24.85 25.89
N GLU A 217 22.21 25.73 26.88
CA GLU A 217 23.51 26.11 27.39
C GLU A 217 24.28 24.87 27.88
N ASP A 218 25.60 24.86 27.71
CA ASP A 218 26.53 23.75 28.01
C ASP A 218 26.45 22.51 27.12
N TYR A 219 25.54 22.44 26.13
CA TYR A 219 25.48 21.33 25.18
C TYR A 219 26.15 21.64 23.83
N GLU A 220 26.75 20.62 23.23
CA GLU A 220 27.29 20.66 21.86
C GLU A 220 26.53 19.68 20.95
N LEU A 221 26.06 20.19 19.81
CA LEU A 221 25.40 19.41 18.78
C LEU A 221 26.41 18.87 17.76
N PRO A 222 26.19 17.65 17.26
CA PRO A 222 26.91 17.18 16.09
C PRO A 222 26.44 17.96 14.85
N MET A 223 27.37 18.28 13.97
CA MET A 223 27.14 19.06 12.76
C MET A 223 27.97 18.49 11.62
N ILE A 224 27.42 18.53 10.40
CA ILE A 224 28.13 18.13 9.19
C ILE A 224 28.05 19.23 8.14
N LEU A 225 29.02 19.30 7.23
CA LEU A 225 29.02 20.33 6.19
C LEU A 225 27.88 20.07 5.18
N LYS A 226 27.06 21.10 4.93
CA LYS A 226 25.99 21.08 3.91
C LYS A 226 26.54 20.63 2.55
N ASN A 227 27.71 21.13 2.21
CA ASN A 227 28.34 20.88 0.92
C ASN A 227 28.75 19.42 0.72
N ASP A 228 29.22 18.74 1.77
CA ASP A 228 29.63 17.33 1.69
C ASP A 228 28.43 16.40 1.47
N VAL A 229 27.25 16.83 1.93
CA VAL A 229 26.00 16.10 1.74
C VAL A 229 25.40 16.37 0.36
N PHE A 230 25.29 17.64 -0.05
CA PHE A 230 24.41 18.04 -1.14
C PHE A 230 25.11 18.31 -2.48
N LEU A 231 26.35 18.80 -2.50
CA LEU A 231 27.07 19.08 -3.76
C LEU A 231 27.19 17.87 -4.70
N PRO A 232 27.35 16.62 -4.21
CA PRO A 232 27.39 15.46 -5.09
C PRO A 232 26.08 15.18 -5.86
N TYR A 233 24.97 15.83 -5.47
CA TYR A 233 23.62 15.51 -5.93
C TYR A 233 22.89 16.70 -6.57
N ILE A 234 23.54 17.86 -6.60
CA ILE A 234 22.93 19.13 -7.02
C ILE A 234 23.82 19.73 -8.11
N ASP A 235 23.27 19.85 -9.32
CA ASP A 235 24.02 20.25 -10.51
C ASP A 235 24.27 21.77 -10.55
N SER A 236 23.53 22.61 -9.82
CA SER A 236 23.79 24.06 -9.72
C SER A 236 23.37 24.73 -8.40
N ILE A 237 24.14 25.67 -7.85
CA ILE A 237 23.70 26.44 -6.66
C ILE A 237 22.89 27.66 -7.11
N ALA A 238 21.74 27.42 -7.75
CA ALA A 238 20.74 28.45 -7.99
C ALA A 238 19.82 28.60 -6.77
N ASN A 239 19.20 29.76 -6.56
CA ASN A 239 18.31 30.02 -5.39
C ASN A 239 17.23 28.93 -5.20
N ALA A 240 16.69 28.37 -6.29
CA ALA A 240 15.69 27.30 -6.21
C ALA A 240 16.27 25.97 -5.67
N GLU A 241 17.53 25.69 -5.94
CA GLU A 241 18.22 24.49 -5.44
C GLU A 241 18.59 24.65 -3.96
N GLU A 242 18.91 25.87 -3.49
CA GLU A 242 19.15 26.15 -2.08
C GLU A 242 17.89 26.01 -1.21
N GLU A 243 16.75 26.52 -1.68
CA GLU A 243 15.45 26.31 -1.02
C GLU A 243 15.07 24.82 -1.00
N ALA A 244 15.43 24.05 -2.03
CA ALA A 244 15.21 22.61 -2.06
C ALA A 244 16.08 21.86 -1.02
N ILE A 245 17.34 22.27 -0.83
CA ILE A 245 18.23 21.74 0.22
C ILE A 245 17.62 21.97 1.60
N GLU A 246 17.19 23.19 1.90
CA GLU A 246 16.57 23.56 3.18
C GLU A 246 15.33 22.71 3.45
N ASN A 247 14.48 22.54 2.45
CA ASN A 247 13.28 21.72 2.54
C ASN A 247 13.61 20.22 2.77
N ILE A 248 14.61 19.67 2.08
CA ILE A 248 15.04 18.27 2.30
C ILE A 248 15.58 18.10 3.72
N ALA A 249 16.45 19.01 4.16
CA ALA A 249 17.02 18.99 5.51
C ALA A 249 15.91 19.05 6.57
N GLU A 250 14.94 19.97 6.41
CA GLU A 250 13.80 20.10 7.32
C GLU A 250 12.97 18.81 7.41
N ARG A 251 12.67 18.18 6.27
CA ARG A 251 11.88 16.93 6.22
C ARG A 251 12.60 15.76 6.88
N LEU A 252 13.93 15.82 6.98
CA LEU A 252 14.80 14.87 7.67
C LEU A 252 15.09 15.25 9.13
N GLY A 253 14.45 16.30 9.66
CA GLY A 253 14.62 16.73 11.05
C GLY A 253 15.87 17.59 11.28
N LEU A 254 16.49 18.08 10.22
CA LEU A 254 17.70 18.89 10.27
C LEU A 254 17.39 20.37 10.03
N ARG A 255 18.33 21.22 10.44
CA ARG A 255 18.36 22.67 10.21
C ARG A 255 19.73 23.08 9.70
N ILE A 256 19.79 24.26 9.07
CA ILE A 256 21.04 24.87 8.65
C ILE A 256 21.46 25.91 9.69
N ILE A 257 22.70 25.81 10.19
CA ILE A 257 23.34 26.77 11.08
C ILE A 257 24.46 27.49 10.31
N ASP A 258 24.52 28.81 10.46
CA ASP A 258 25.49 29.71 9.79
C ASP A 258 25.53 29.59 8.26
N GLY A 259 24.47 29.06 7.64
CA GLY A 259 24.39 28.80 6.20
C GLY A 259 25.23 27.61 5.69
N ILE A 260 26.03 26.99 6.56
CA ILE A 260 27.09 26.03 6.17
C ILE A 260 26.90 24.66 6.83
N PHE A 261 26.41 24.61 8.06
CA PHE A 261 26.33 23.37 8.83
C PHE A 261 24.92 22.82 8.85
N LEU A 262 24.78 21.52 8.65
CA LEU A 262 23.56 20.77 8.93
C LEU A 262 23.65 20.25 10.37
N ALA A 263 22.68 20.60 11.19
CA ALA A 263 22.53 20.14 12.57
C ALA A 263 21.11 19.61 12.80
N PRO A 264 20.87 18.74 13.79
CA PRO A 264 19.52 18.34 14.17
C PRO A 264 18.70 19.55 14.69
N LYS A 265 17.39 19.54 14.43
CA LYS A 265 16.42 20.45 15.05
C LYS A 265 16.18 20.03 16.50
N ASP A 266 15.78 20.98 17.34
CA ASP A 266 15.47 20.76 18.76
C ASP A 266 14.51 19.60 18.99
N ASP A 267 13.38 19.58 18.28
CA ASP A 267 12.38 18.51 18.37
C ASP A 267 12.88 17.15 17.86
N PHE A 268 13.90 17.14 16.99
CA PHE A 268 14.56 15.93 16.57
C PHE A 268 15.63 15.46 17.57
N VAL A 269 16.36 16.38 18.22
CA VAL A 269 17.31 16.06 19.29
C VAL A 269 16.62 15.34 20.44
N ASP A 270 15.47 15.85 20.89
CA ASP A 270 14.67 15.23 21.94
C ASP A 270 14.30 13.78 21.59
N LEU A 271 13.82 13.57 20.36
CA LEU A 271 13.48 12.24 19.84
C LEU A 271 14.71 11.33 19.81
N LEU A 272 15.84 11.83 19.33
CA LEU A 272 17.07 11.06 19.25
C LEU A 272 17.60 10.68 20.65
N LEU A 273 17.49 11.56 21.64
CA LEU A 273 17.85 11.29 23.02
C LEU A 273 16.92 10.24 23.65
N GLU A 274 15.60 10.38 23.48
CA GLU A 274 14.59 9.44 23.99
C GLU A 274 14.85 8.00 23.53
N HIS A 275 15.29 7.83 22.28
CA HIS A 275 15.57 6.52 21.69
C HIS A 275 17.04 6.10 21.73
N ASN A 276 17.90 6.81 22.46
CA ASN A 276 19.34 6.55 22.57
C ASN A 276 20.10 6.58 21.23
N PHE A 277 19.64 7.38 20.28
CA PHE A 277 20.32 7.67 19.02
C PHE A 277 21.33 8.82 19.14
N LEU A 278 21.29 9.58 20.24
CA LEU A 278 22.34 10.50 20.68
C LEU A 278 22.82 10.07 22.07
N ARG A 279 24.14 9.93 22.23
CA ARG A 279 24.76 9.63 23.53
C ARG A 279 25.40 10.88 24.10
N GLU A 280 25.04 11.23 25.32
CA GLU A 280 25.70 12.31 26.06
C GLU A 280 27.12 11.92 26.48
N ASN A 281 28.09 12.79 26.20
CA ASN A 281 29.47 12.63 26.63
C ASN A 281 30.02 13.92 27.25
N LYS A 282 30.20 13.90 28.57
CA LYS A 282 30.75 15.04 29.31
C LYS A 282 32.23 15.24 29.02
N GLN A 283 32.58 16.38 28.46
CA GLN A 283 33.94 16.78 28.12
C GLN A 283 34.67 17.35 29.35
N SER A 284 36.00 17.44 29.26
CA SER A 284 36.84 17.98 30.35
C SER A 284 36.66 19.49 30.57
N ASP A 285 36.13 20.21 29.58
CA ASP A 285 35.78 21.64 29.68
C ASP A 285 34.40 21.88 30.34
N GLY A 286 33.71 20.82 30.74
CA GLY A 286 32.39 20.88 31.39
C GLY A 286 31.22 20.76 30.44
N LYS A 287 31.43 20.91 29.12
CA LYS A 287 30.37 20.80 28.11
C LYS A 287 29.90 19.35 27.91
N ILE A 288 28.65 19.17 27.50
CA ILE A 288 28.06 17.87 27.18
C ILE A 288 27.95 17.75 25.66
N ARG A 289 28.69 16.80 25.09
CA ARG A 289 28.70 16.55 23.66
C ARG A 289 27.72 15.45 23.29
N LEU A 290 26.82 15.72 22.35
CA LEU A 290 25.85 14.74 21.86
C LEU A 290 26.45 13.91 20.71
N ILE A 291 26.83 12.67 20.99
CA ILE A 291 27.47 11.77 20.02
C ILE A 291 26.40 10.98 19.26
N PRO A 292 26.31 11.08 17.92
CA PRO A 292 25.33 10.38 17.11
C PRO A 292 25.58 8.87 17.00
N GLN A 293 24.47 8.13 16.98
CA GLN A 293 24.39 6.66 16.89
C GLN A 293 23.18 6.20 16.07
N PHE A 294 22.74 6.98 15.08
CA PHE A 294 21.55 6.66 14.30
C PHE A 294 21.87 5.98 12.97
N SER A 295 20.91 5.24 12.44
CA SER A 295 20.99 4.56 11.15
C SER A 295 20.15 5.27 10.09
N ASN A 296 20.19 4.78 8.84
CA ASN A 296 19.26 5.23 7.81
C ASN A 296 17.80 5.03 8.24
N GLU A 297 17.53 3.97 9.01
CA GLU A 297 16.18 3.66 9.50
C GLU A 297 15.65 4.82 10.35
N THR A 298 16.49 5.38 11.22
CA THR A 298 16.13 6.52 12.07
C THR A 298 15.62 7.71 11.25
N LEU A 299 16.36 8.11 10.21
CA LEU A 299 16.00 9.24 9.34
C LEU A 299 14.80 8.93 8.44
N ILE A 300 14.69 7.70 7.95
CA ILE A 300 13.55 7.26 7.13
C ILE A 300 12.26 7.25 7.94
N LEU A 301 12.29 6.74 9.17
CA LEU A 301 11.14 6.76 10.07
C LEU A 301 10.77 8.19 10.49
N TYR A 302 11.76 9.08 10.64
CA TYR A 302 11.49 10.49 10.89
C TYR A 302 10.78 11.13 9.69
N TYR A 303 11.27 10.89 8.47
CA TYR A 303 10.62 11.35 7.24
C TYR A 303 9.19 10.80 7.12
N LEU A 304 8.98 9.51 7.45
CA LEU A 304 7.65 8.89 7.46
C LEU A 304 6.73 9.55 8.51
N SER A 305 7.28 9.92 9.66
CA SER A 305 6.56 10.64 10.70
C SER A 305 6.13 12.04 10.24
N PHE A 306 7.03 12.73 9.52
CA PHE A 306 6.76 14.02 8.91
C PHE A 306 5.64 13.92 7.85
N VAL A 307 5.74 12.95 6.93
CA VAL A 307 4.70 12.63 5.91
C VAL A 307 3.36 12.31 6.57
N SER A 308 3.38 11.49 7.62
CA SER A 308 2.20 11.09 8.40
C SER A 308 1.50 12.25 9.09
N ARG A 309 2.27 13.23 9.59
CA ARG A 309 1.73 14.46 10.21
C ARG A 309 1.18 15.43 9.16
N ARG A 310 1.84 15.53 8.00
CA ARG A 310 1.58 16.55 6.96
C ARG A 310 0.80 16.02 5.75
N ARG A 311 -0.13 15.08 5.96
CA ARG A 311 -0.91 14.43 4.89
C ARG A 311 -1.64 15.38 3.93
N GLY A 312 -1.99 16.58 4.38
CA GLY A 312 -2.65 17.60 3.55
C GLY A 312 -1.76 18.21 2.46
N PHE A 313 -0.45 17.97 2.55
CA PHE A 313 0.57 18.60 1.71
C PHE A 313 1.35 17.59 0.87
N LEU A 314 0.95 16.31 0.83
CA LEU A 314 1.68 15.31 0.06
C LEU A 314 1.55 15.55 -1.45
N SER A 315 2.59 15.20 -2.20
CA SER A 315 2.55 15.20 -3.66
C SER A 315 1.49 14.22 -4.16
N LYS A 316 0.96 14.48 -5.36
CA LYS A 316 -0.13 13.66 -5.92
C LYS A 316 0.36 12.25 -6.22
N GLU A 317 1.61 12.16 -6.61
CA GLU A 317 2.38 10.95 -6.88
C GLU A 317 2.47 10.11 -5.62
N LEU A 318 2.87 10.70 -4.48
CA LEU A 318 2.95 10.00 -3.21
C LEU A 318 1.56 9.57 -2.70
N ILE A 319 0.53 10.41 -2.86
CA ILE A 319 -0.85 10.05 -2.49
C ILE A 319 -1.34 8.85 -3.32
N ASN A 320 -1.10 8.85 -4.63
CA ASN A 320 -1.43 7.73 -5.50
C ASN A 320 -0.67 6.47 -5.08
N TRP A 321 0.63 6.59 -4.81
CA TRP A 321 1.48 5.48 -4.37
C TRP A 321 0.98 4.84 -3.07
N ILE A 322 0.73 5.64 -2.03
CA ILE A 322 0.22 5.16 -0.74
C ILE A 322 -1.15 4.50 -0.93
N ALA A 323 -2.07 5.16 -1.63
CA ALA A 323 -3.43 4.65 -1.83
C ALA A 323 -3.45 3.33 -2.62
N MET A 324 -2.58 3.17 -3.60
CA MET A 324 -2.46 1.95 -4.38
C MET A 324 -1.81 0.82 -3.58
N ASN A 325 -0.79 1.11 -2.79
CA ASN A 325 -0.20 0.15 -1.86
C ASN A 325 -1.23 -0.36 -0.85
N PHE A 326 -1.99 0.54 -0.23
CA PHE A 326 -3.02 0.15 0.74
C PHE A 326 -4.12 -0.70 0.08
N ALA A 327 -4.54 -0.33 -1.13
CA ALA A 327 -5.51 -1.12 -1.89
C ALA A 327 -4.96 -2.52 -2.22
N PHE A 328 -3.71 -2.61 -2.65
CA PHE A 328 -3.03 -3.87 -2.94
C PHE A 328 -2.90 -4.75 -1.69
N LEU A 329 -2.41 -4.19 -0.59
CA LEU A 329 -2.26 -4.87 0.70
C LEU A 329 -3.59 -5.45 1.21
N ILE A 330 -4.66 -4.65 1.18
CA ILE A 330 -6.01 -5.10 1.57
C ILE A 330 -6.49 -6.22 0.66
N TYR A 331 -6.36 -6.02 -0.65
CA TYR A 331 -6.85 -6.99 -1.62
C TYR A 331 -6.13 -8.32 -1.48
N MET A 332 -4.80 -8.30 -1.48
CA MET A 332 -3.97 -9.48 -1.33
C MET A 332 -4.14 -10.15 0.03
N GLY A 333 -4.30 -9.38 1.11
CA GLY A 333 -4.57 -9.93 2.44
C GLY A 333 -5.90 -10.69 2.50
N ILE A 334 -6.94 -10.18 1.83
CA ILE A 334 -8.24 -10.88 1.73
C ILE A 334 -8.10 -12.15 0.89
N LEU A 335 -7.39 -12.10 -0.24
CA LEU A 335 -7.19 -13.28 -1.07
C LEU A 335 -6.38 -14.35 -0.34
N ASN A 336 -5.27 -13.96 0.30
CA ASN A 336 -4.42 -14.87 1.09
C ASN A 336 -5.20 -15.52 2.25
N TRP A 337 -6.13 -14.77 2.85
CA TRP A 337 -6.98 -15.31 3.91
C TRP A 337 -8.06 -16.28 3.39
N LYS A 338 -8.64 -16.01 2.21
CA LYS A 338 -9.83 -16.73 1.73
C LYS A 338 -9.57 -17.80 0.67
N LEU A 339 -8.48 -17.69 -0.07
CA LEU A 339 -8.14 -18.61 -1.13
C LEU A 339 -6.91 -19.41 -0.71
N SER A 340 -6.98 -20.73 -0.86
CA SER A 340 -5.80 -21.57 -0.81
C SER A 340 -4.84 -21.24 -1.97
N ASP A 341 -3.54 -21.46 -1.77
CA ASP A 341 -2.51 -21.26 -2.80
C ASP A 341 -2.76 -22.11 -4.05
N GLU A 342 -3.44 -23.24 -3.90
CA GLU A 342 -3.78 -24.18 -4.97
C GLU A 342 -5.10 -23.85 -5.68
N ASN A 343 -5.83 -22.82 -5.22
CA ASN A 343 -7.15 -22.50 -5.74
C ASN A 343 -7.09 -22.14 -7.24
N ILE A 344 -7.67 -23.00 -8.07
CA ILE A 344 -7.64 -22.88 -9.54
C ILE A 344 -8.32 -21.62 -10.06
N PHE A 345 -9.23 -21.03 -9.28
CA PHE A 345 -9.97 -19.83 -9.65
C PHE A 345 -9.24 -18.54 -9.28
N TYR A 346 -8.04 -18.60 -8.70
CA TYR A 346 -7.25 -17.41 -8.34
C TYR A 346 -7.12 -16.43 -9.52
N ALA A 347 -7.02 -16.93 -10.76
CA ALA A 347 -6.95 -16.10 -11.97
C ALA A 347 -8.16 -15.15 -12.16
N ILE A 348 -9.33 -15.49 -11.63
CA ILE A 348 -10.53 -14.63 -11.64
C ILE A 348 -10.28 -13.35 -10.84
N PHE A 349 -9.47 -13.45 -9.78
CA PHE A 349 -9.11 -12.35 -8.89
C PHE A 349 -7.87 -11.57 -9.38
N LYS A 350 -7.12 -12.12 -10.33
CA LYS A 350 -6.01 -11.40 -10.98
C LYS A 350 -6.46 -10.39 -12.05
N ASP A 351 -7.76 -10.31 -12.38
CA ASP A 351 -8.25 -9.34 -13.38
C ASP A 351 -8.08 -7.90 -12.90
N LEU A 352 -7.23 -7.17 -13.63
CA LEU A 352 -6.74 -5.83 -13.33
C LEU A 352 -7.87 -4.79 -13.19
N GLN A 353 -9.03 -5.00 -13.81
CA GLN A 353 -10.14 -4.04 -13.75
C GLN A 353 -10.67 -3.79 -12.33
N THR A 354 -10.56 -4.79 -11.46
CA THR A 354 -11.01 -4.79 -10.06
C THR A 354 -10.02 -4.09 -9.14
N ASN A 355 -8.74 -4.45 -9.23
CA ASN A 355 -7.67 -3.91 -8.37
C ASN A 355 -7.26 -2.50 -8.75
N GLU A 356 -7.27 -2.18 -10.04
CA GLU A 356 -6.69 -0.93 -10.51
C GLU A 356 -7.56 0.29 -10.29
N LYS A 357 -8.86 0.14 -10.07
CA LYS A 357 -9.76 1.30 -10.12
C LYS A 357 -10.46 1.55 -8.80
N VAL A 358 -11.32 0.65 -8.33
CA VAL A 358 -12.26 0.98 -7.24
C VAL A 358 -11.57 1.12 -5.88
N LEU A 359 -10.77 0.12 -5.47
CA LEU A 359 -10.11 0.16 -4.16
C LEU A 359 -9.15 1.34 -4.01
N PRO A 360 -8.25 1.65 -4.98
CA PRO A 360 -7.39 2.83 -4.89
C PRO A 360 -8.17 4.14 -4.75
N TYR A 361 -9.33 4.28 -5.41
CA TYR A 361 -10.18 5.45 -5.22
C TYR A 361 -10.75 5.53 -3.80
N LEU A 362 -11.32 4.43 -3.29
CA LEU A 362 -11.84 4.39 -1.92
C LEU A 362 -10.72 4.66 -0.89
N MET A 363 -9.49 4.17 -1.14
CA MET A 363 -8.32 4.46 -0.30
C MET A 363 -8.02 5.96 -0.27
N LYS A 364 -8.03 6.64 -1.43
CA LYS A 364 -7.84 8.10 -1.47
C LYS A 364 -8.88 8.82 -0.60
N LEU A 365 -10.14 8.41 -0.64
CA LEU A 365 -11.22 9.02 0.15
C LEU A 365 -11.03 8.82 1.67
N ILE A 366 -10.61 7.63 2.08
CA ILE A 366 -10.50 7.26 3.49
C ILE A 366 -9.19 7.82 4.10
N CYS A 367 -8.07 7.63 3.41
CA CYS A 367 -6.74 8.02 3.88
C CYS A 367 -6.52 9.54 3.77
N PHE A 368 -7.08 10.18 2.73
CA PHE A 368 -6.83 11.58 2.39
C PHE A 368 -8.14 12.34 2.12
N PRO A 369 -9.02 12.52 3.11
CA PRO A 369 -10.36 13.09 2.90
C PRO A 369 -10.34 14.51 2.30
N ASN A 370 -9.31 15.31 2.60
CA ASN A 370 -9.14 16.66 2.07
C ASN A 370 -8.72 16.68 0.58
N TYR A 371 -8.29 15.54 0.03
CA TYR A 371 -7.79 15.43 -1.34
C TYR A 371 -8.88 15.65 -2.40
N LEU A 372 -10.15 15.36 -2.09
CA LEU A 372 -11.27 15.66 -3.00
C LEU A 372 -11.49 17.16 -3.23
N GLY A 373 -10.96 18.02 -2.36
CA GLY A 373 -10.97 19.47 -2.52
C GLY A 373 -9.88 19.99 -3.46
N LEU A 374 -8.88 19.16 -3.78
CA LEU A 374 -7.84 19.51 -4.75
C LEU A 374 -8.39 19.30 -6.17
N ASP A 375 -8.11 20.28 -7.03
CA ASP A 375 -8.59 20.32 -8.41
C ASP A 375 -8.36 18.98 -9.12
N LYS A 376 -9.47 18.27 -9.39
CA LYS A 376 -9.53 16.94 -10.00
C LYS A 376 -8.80 16.85 -11.34
N THR A 377 -8.42 17.97 -11.94
CA THR A 377 -7.69 18.09 -13.21
C THR A 377 -6.18 17.89 -13.08
N LYS A 378 -5.59 17.95 -11.88
CA LYS A 378 -4.13 17.87 -11.72
C LYS A 378 -3.60 16.48 -11.33
N ILE A 379 -4.47 15.52 -11.03
CA ILE A 379 -4.05 14.16 -10.63
C ILE A 379 -3.96 13.29 -11.88
N ARG A 380 -2.77 12.76 -12.17
CA ARG A 380 -2.61 11.77 -13.25
C ARG A 380 -3.19 10.45 -12.75
N ASP A 381 -4.29 10.05 -13.37
CA ASP A 381 -5.05 8.87 -12.98
C ASP A 381 -5.52 8.11 -14.21
N SER A 382 -4.59 7.94 -15.15
CA SER A 382 -4.83 7.13 -16.34
C SER A 382 -4.75 5.64 -15.99
N VAL A 383 -5.44 4.80 -16.76
CA VAL A 383 -5.35 3.34 -16.63
C VAL A 383 -3.90 2.87 -16.74
N GLN A 384 -3.15 3.44 -17.68
CA GLN A 384 -1.75 3.09 -17.91
C GLN A 384 -0.87 3.39 -16.69
N TYR A 385 -1.06 4.55 -16.05
CA TYR A 385 -0.29 4.94 -14.87
C TYR A 385 -0.57 4.01 -13.68
N ARG A 386 -1.82 3.57 -13.51
CA ARG A 386 -2.17 2.61 -12.46
C ARG A 386 -1.59 1.22 -12.73
N LYS A 387 -1.61 0.77 -13.98
CA LYS A 387 -0.93 -0.48 -14.39
C LYS A 387 0.55 -0.47 -14.03
N GLU A 388 1.23 0.63 -14.33
CA GLU A 388 2.65 0.80 -14.00
C GLU A 388 2.88 0.67 -12.50
N ILE A 389 2.15 1.42 -11.67
CA ILE A 389 2.28 1.33 -10.20
C ILE A 389 2.00 -0.09 -9.69
N PHE A 390 0.93 -0.74 -10.16
CA PHE A 390 0.61 -2.11 -9.73
C PHE A 390 1.71 -3.11 -10.08
N ASN A 391 2.28 -3.03 -11.28
CA ASN A 391 3.40 -3.88 -11.69
C ASN A 391 4.63 -3.66 -10.79
N PHE A 392 4.91 -2.41 -10.41
CA PHE A 392 6.02 -2.11 -9.51
C PHE A 392 5.79 -2.62 -8.09
N ILE A 393 4.58 -2.45 -7.55
CA ILE A 393 4.21 -3.01 -6.24
C ILE A 393 4.36 -4.54 -6.27
N GLY A 394 3.85 -5.19 -7.33
CA GLY A 394 3.98 -6.64 -7.51
C GLY A 394 5.44 -7.10 -7.64
N ALA A 395 6.31 -6.33 -8.29
CA ALA A 395 7.74 -6.63 -8.38
C ALA A 395 8.48 -6.50 -7.04
N GLN A 396 7.89 -5.83 -6.05
CA GLN A 396 8.44 -5.63 -4.71
C GLN A 396 7.57 -6.29 -3.63
N ILE A 397 6.80 -7.33 -4.00
CA ILE A 397 5.85 -8.00 -3.10
C ILE A 397 6.53 -8.61 -1.86
N ASP A 398 7.79 -9.01 -1.98
CA ASP A 398 8.56 -9.56 -0.86
C ASP A 398 8.69 -8.54 0.29
N ASN A 399 8.77 -7.24 -0.01
CA ASN A 399 8.80 -6.19 1.00
C ASN A 399 7.47 -6.05 1.75
N LEU A 400 6.38 -6.62 1.23
CA LEU A 400 5.01 -6.44 1.72
C LEU A 400 4.40 -7.73 2.28
N LYS A 401 5.09 -8.87 2.13
CA LYS A 401 4.54 -10.21 2.38
C LYS A 401 4.02 -10.38 3.80
N ASP A 402 4.83 -10.00 4.79
CA ASP A 402 4.47 -10.18 6.21
C ASP A 402 3.26 -9.33 6.61
N LEU A 403 3.13 -8.14 6.02
CA LEU A 403 1.98 -7.28 6.24
C LEU A 403 0.72 -7.81 5.53
N ILE A 404 0.85 -8.43 4.36
CA ILE A 404 -0.26 -9.11 3.67
C ILE A 404 -0.82 -10.23 4.55
N GLU A 405 0.05 -11.02 5.18
CA GLU A 405 -0.34 -12.07 6.13
C GLU A 405 -1.04 -11.49 7.37
N ALA A 406 -0.46 -10.46 7.98
CA ALA A 406 -1.05 -9.78 9.13
C ALA A 406 -2.45 -9.20 8.85
N ILE A 407 -2.66 -8.65 7.65
CA ILE A 407 -3.98 -8.18 7.21
C ILE A 407 -4.96 -9.35 7.09
N GLY A 408 -4.53 -10.51 6.57
CA GLY A 408 -5.35 -11.71 6.50
C GLY A 408 -5.84 -12.16 7.87
N LEU A 409 -4.94 -12.24 8.85
CA LEU A 409 -5.27 -12.57 10.24
C LEU A 409 -6.22 -11.54 10.86
N TYR A 410 -6.00 -10.25 10.60
CA TYR A 410 -6.89 -9.20 11.08
C TYR A 410 -8.28 -9.29 10.45
N CYS A 411 -8.38 -9.63 9.17
CA CYS A 411 -9.66 -9.87 8.50
C CYS A 411 -10.44 -11.01 9.18
N GLU A 412 -9.77 -12.11 9.53
CA GLU A 412 -10.39 -13.23 10.24
C GLU A 412 -10.98 -12.80 11.58
N LYS A 413 -10.24 -11.99 12.35
CA LYS A 413 -10.70 -11.42 13.62
C LYS A 413 -11.96 -10.57 13.43
N VAL A 414 -11.97 -9.67 12.44
CA VAL A 414 -13.12 -8.80 12.14
C VAL A 414 -14.37 -9.61 11.76
N ASP A 415 -14.22 -10.68 10.99
CA ASP A 415 -15.33 -11.53 10.56
C ASP A 415 -15.91 -12.36 11.72
N LYS A 416 -15.07 -12.91 12.58
CA LYS A 416 -15.51 -13.62 13.81
C LYS A 416 -16.31 -12.70 14.73
N GLU A 417 -15.86 -11.47 14.94
CA GLU A 417 -16.59 -10.47 15.74
C GLU A 417 -17.96 -10.13 15.16
N ARG A 418 -18.10 -10.13 13.83
CA ARG A 418 -19.37 -9.88 13.15
C ARG A 418 -20.36 -11.03 13.27
N LYS A 419 -19.88 -12.28 13.20
CA LYS A 419 -20.74 -13.49 13.31
C LYS A 419 -21.26 -13.73 14.74
N ASN A 420 -20.60 -13.16 15.75
CA ASN A 420 -20.99 -13.28 17.16
C ASN A 420 -21.91 -12.15 17.66
N LYS A 421 -22.26 -11.19 16.79
CA LYS A 421 -23.27 -10.15 17.03
C LYS A 421 -24.54 -10.51 16.27
#